data_AF-A0A6L4B7T7-F1
#
_entry.id   AF-A0A6L4B7T7-F1
#
_cell.length_a   1.000
_cell.length_b   1.000
_cell.length_c   1.000
_cell.angle_alpha   90.00
_cell.angle_beta   90.00
_cell.angle_gamma   90.00
#
_symmetry.space_group_name_H-M   'P 1'
#
loop_
_entity.id
_entity.type
_entity.pdbx_description
1 polymer ?
#
loop_
_entity_poly.entity_id
_entity_poly.type
_entity_poly.pdbx_seq_one_letter_code
_entity_poly.pdbx_strand_id
1 'polypeptide(L)'
;MTANTAIPTDPQALAEAVAEAMWARDRAANALGMRIDAVRQGYARLSMPVRGDMVNGHHICHGGLIFSLADTAFAYACNSYNKNTVASACNIDFLAPGKEGDTLSAEAIEMSASGRTGVYDVTVRDSAGKAIALFRGKSYRISGEVIAGLAAA
;
A
#
# COMPACT_ATOMS: atom_id res chain seq x y z
N MET A 1 -22.29 -13.07 18.45
CA MET A 1 -21.07 -13.49 19.20
C MET A 1 -19.89 -12.92 18.44
N THR A 2 -19.42 -11.72 18.82
CA THR A 2 -18.22 -11.13 18.20
C THR A 2 -17.02 -11.90 18.74
N ALA A 3 -16.35 -12.66 17.88
CA ALA A 3 -15.09 -13.27 18.25
C ALA A 3 -14.14 -12.16 18.71
N ASN A 4 -13.78 -12.19 19.99
CA ASN A 4 -12.72 -11.35 20.53
C ASN A 4 -11.40 -11.94 20.02
N THR A 5 -11.06 -11.67 18.77
CA THR A 5 -9.80 -12.12 18.19
C THR A 5 -8.70 -11.32 18.87
N ALA A 6 -7.94 -11.96 19.75
CA ALA A 6 -6.83 -11.32 20.43
C ALA A 6 -5.85 -10.74 19.40
N ILE A 7 -5.42 -9.49 19.60
CA ILE A 7 -4.43 -8.84 18.73
C ILE A 7 -3.11 -9.63 18.82
N PRO A 8 -2.56 -10.14 17.71
CA PRO A 8 -1.32 -10.90 17.75
C PRO A 8 -0.15 -10.06 18.28
N THR A 9 0.75 -10.69 19.04
CA THR A 9 1.97 -10.05 19.54
C THR A 9 3.20 -10.33 18.67
N ASP A 10 3.15 -11.40 17.87
CA ASP A 10 4.19 -11.68 16.88
C ASP A 10 4.18 -10.61 15.78
N PRO A 11 5.33 -10.03 15.40
CA PRO A 11 5.39 -8.97 14.40
C PRO A 11 4.79 -9.33 13.03
N GLN A 12 4.99 -10.56 12.57
CA GLN A 12 4.49 -11.00 11.26
C GLN A 12 2.98 -11.20 11.32
N ALA A 13 2.50 -11.94 12.32
CA ALA A 13 1.06 -12.17 12.53
C ALA A 13 0.29 -10.86 12.76
N LEU A 14 0.89 -9.88 13.44
CA LEU A 14 0.29 -8.55 13.62
C LEU A 14 0.15 -7.81 12.28
N ALA A 15 1.20 -7.80 11.46
CA ALA A 15 1.16 -7.15 10.15
C ALA A 15 0.12 -7.80 9.22
N GLU A 16 0.00 -9.12 9.25
CA GLU A 16 -1.01 -9.88 8.50
C GLU A 16 -2.44 -9.56 8.99
N ALA A 17 -2.68 -9.54 10.31
CA ALA A 17 -3.98 -9.20 10.87
C ALA A 17 -4.39 -7.74 10.56
N VAL A 18 -3.44 -6.81 10.58
CA VAL A 18 -3.66 -5.42 10.15
C VAL A 18 -4.03 -5.37 8.67
N ALA A 19 -3.27 -6.07 7.83
CA ALA A 19 -3.50 -6.10 6.39
C ALA A 19 -4.87 -6.69 6.06
N GLU A 20 -5.27 -7.79 6.71
CA GLU A 20 -6.59 -8.39 6.57
C GLU A 20 -7.69 -7.40 6.96
N ALA A 21 -7.55 -6.74 8.11
CA ALA A 21 -8.51 -5.75 8.57
C ALA A 21 -8.67 -4.60 7.56
N MET A 22 -7.56 -4.03 7.07
CA MET A 22 -7.60 -2.98 6.04
C MET A 22 -8.22 -3.48 4.74
N TRP A 23 -7.80 -4.65 4.26
CA TRP A 23 -8.19 -5.21 2.97
C TRP A 23 -9.69 -5.43 2.85
N ALA A 24 -10.34 -5.91 3.92
CA ALA A 24 -11.78 -6.17 3.98
C ALA A 24 -12.67 -4.94 3.65
N ARG A 25 -12.09 -3.73 3.68
CA ARG A 25 -12.78 -2.45 3.47
C ARG A 25 -12.08 -1.53 2.48
N ASP A 26 -10.98 -1.96 1.88
CA ASP A 26 -10.22 -1.17 0.91
C ASP A 26 -10.86 -1.24 -0.49
N ARG A 27 -12.00 -0.57 -0.65
CA ARG A 27 -12.79 -0.63 -1.89
C ARG A 27 -12.04 -0.09 -3.10
N ALA A 28 -11.13 0.87 -2.89
CA ALA A 28 -10.34 1.45 -3.97
C ALA A 28 -9.32 0.43 -4.51
N ALA A 29 -8.52 -0.18 -3.64
CA ALA A 29 -7.57 -1.21 -4.05
C ALA A 29 -8.26 -2.40 -4.74
N ASN A 30 -9.40 -2.84 -4.17
CA ASN A 30 -10.21 -3.91 -4.74
C ASN A 30 -10.77 -3.54 -6.13
N ALA A 31 -11.29 -2.32 -6.33
CA ALA A 31 -11.80 -1.87 -7.63
C ALA A 31 -10.71 -1.77 -8.70
N LEU A 32 -9.48 -1.46 -8.29
CA LEU A 32 -8.31 -1.43 -9.17
C LEU A 32 -7.72 -2.83 -9.42
N GLY A 33 -8.28 -3.89 -8.82
CA GLY A 33 -7.82 -5.26 -8.99
C GLY A 33 -6.46 -5.54 -8.34
N MET A 34 -6.09 -4.74 -7.34
CA MET A 34 -4.85 -4.93 -6.61
C MET A 34 -4.86 -6.25 -5.83
N ARG A 35 -3.68 -6.73 -5.46
CA ARG A 35 -3.49 -7.87 -4.55
C ARG A 35 -2.35 -7.58 -3.59
N ILE A 36 -2.47 -8.08 -2.37
CA ILE A 36 -1.37 -8.09 -1.40
C ILE A 36 -0.50 -9.31 -1.70
N ASP A 37 0.75 -9.07 -2.08
CA ASP A 37 1.72 -10.14 -2.36
C ASP A 37 2.53 -10.51 -1.11
N ALA A 38 2.84 -9.53 -0.26
CA ALA A 38 3.55 -9.72 1.00
C ALA A 38 3.36 -8.53 1.95
N VAL A 39 3.31 -8.79 3.25
CA VAL A 39 3.31 -7.77 4.30
C VAL A 39 4.21 -8.21 5.45
N ARG A 40 4.87 -7.25 6.09
CA ARG A 40 5.61 -7.40 7.36
C ARG A 40 5.68 -6.01 8.00
N GLN A 41 6.19 -5.91 9.23
CA GLN A 41 6.38 -4.60 9.84
C GLN A 41 7.26 -3.68 8.97
N GLY A 42 6.75 -2.48 8.70
CA GLY A 42 7.41 -1.46 7.88
C GLY A 42 7.52 -1.80 6.40
N TYR A 43 6.79 -2.81 5.90
CA TYR A 43 6.89 -3.23 4.50
C TYR A 43 5.60 -3.82 3.96
N ALA A 44 5.36 -3.54 2.68
CA ALA A 44 4.33 -4.22 1.92
C ALA A 44 4.75 -4.32 0.46
N ARG A 45 4.31 -5.38 -0.20
CA ARG A 45 4.36 -5.50 -1.66
C ARG A 45 2.98 -5.83 -2.19
N LEU A 46 2.52 -5.02 -3.13
CA LEU A 46 1.23 -5.19 -3.80
C LEU A 46 1.42 -5.28 -5.31
N SER A 47 0.53 -5.99 -5.98
CA SER A 47 0.47 -6.07 -7.44
C SER A 47 -0.84 -5.52 -7.99
N MET A 48 -0.83 -4.97 -9.21
CA MET A 48 -2.02 -4.45 -9.92
C MET A 48 -1.92 -4.74 -11.42
N PRO A 49 -2.92 -5.41 -12.03
CA PRO A 49 -2.99 -5.54 -13.48
C PRO A 49 -3.40 -4.22 -14.13
N VAL A 50 -2.72 -3.83 -15.21
CA VAL A 50 -3.11 -2.68 -16.02
C VAL A 50 -4.17 -3.11 -17.02
N ARG A 51 -5.42 -2.73 -16.75
CA ARG A 51 -6.57 -3.02 -17.60
C ARG A 51 -6.77 -1.95 -18.68
N GLY A 52 -7.59 -2.23 -19.69
CA GLY A 52 -7.89 -1.27 -20.75
C GLY A 52 -8.61 0.01 -20.28
N ASP A 53 -9.35 -0.03 -19.16
CA ASP A 53 -9.95 1.16 -18.55
C ASP A 53 -8.96 2.01 -17.73
N MET A 54 -7.70 1.59 -17.64
CA MET A 54 -6.65 2.23 -16.86
C MET A 54 -5.62 2.99 -17.69
N VAL A 55 -5.72 2.95 -19.02
CA VAL A 55 -4.80 3.67 -19.90
C VAL A 55 -5.25 5.10 -20.15
N ASN A 56 -4.28 6.00 -20.36
CA ASN A 56 -4.52 7.39 -20.72
C ASN A 56 -4.57 7.60 -22.25
N GLY A 57 -4.64 8.85 -22.71
CA GLY A 57 -4.67 9.21 -24.13
C GLY A 57 -3.43 8.81 -24.95
N HIS A 58 -2.34 8.39 -24.31
CA HIS A 58 -1.15 7.83 -24.95
C HIS A 58 -1.13 6.29 -24.93
N HIS A 59 -2.23 5.65 -24.50
CA HIS A 59 -2.36 4.20 -24.39
C HIS A 59 -1.30 3.56 -23.47
N ILE A 60 -0.96 4.27 -22.39
CA ILE A 60 -0.12 3.78 -21.28
C ILE A 60 -0.88 3.93 -19.97
N CYS A 61 -0.52 3.16 -18.95
CA CYS A 61 -1.14 3.22 -17.63
C CYS A 61 -1.16 4.67 -17.12
N HIS A 62 -2.34 5.14 -16.70
CA HIS A 62 -2.51 6.48 -16.19
C HIS A 62 -1.65 6.69 -14.94
N GLY A 63 -0.85 7.77 -14.91
CA GLY A 63 0.08 8.03 -13.81
C GLY A 63 -0.58 8.08 -12.43
N GLY A 64 -1.82 8.58 -12.35
CA GLY A 64 -2.62 8.55 -11.11
C GLY A 64 -2.96 7.14 -10.59
N LEU A 65 -3.04 6.14 -11.46
CA LEU A 65 -3.28 4.74 -11.06
C LEU A 65 -1.99 4.06 -10.60
N ILE A 66 -0.87 4.36 -11.24
CA ILE A 66 0.46 3.97 -10.73
C ILE A 66 0.72 4.58 -9.35
N PHE A 67 0.38 5.87 -9.17
CA PHE A 67 0.43 6.54 -7.88
C PHE A 67 -0.46 5.83 -6.86
N SER A 68 -1.70 5.49 -7.22
CA SER A 68 -2.63 4.78 -6.32
C SER A 68 -2.07 3.43 -5.87
N LEU A 69 -1.43 2.67 -6.76
CA LEU A 69 -0.74 1.43 -6.40
C LEU A 69 0.41 1.69 -5.40
N ALA A 70 1.26 2.70 -5.67
CA ALA A 70 2.37 3.02 -4.79
C ALA A 70 1.92 3.51 -3.40
N ASP A 71 0.92 4.38 -3.36
CA ASP A 71 0.34 4.92 -2.13
C ASP A 71 -0.36 3.82 -1.32
N THR A 72 -1.04 2.88 -2.00
CA THR A 72 -1.65 1.73 -1.34
C THR A 72 -0.56 0.87 -0.69
N ALA A 73 0.50 0.49 -1.40
CA ALA A 73 1.61 -0.27 -0.80
C ALA A 73 2.24 0.46 0.40
N PHE A 74 2.43 1.78 0.30
CA PHE A 74 2.85 2.62 1.41
C PHE A 74 1.87 2.57 2.60
N ALA A 75 0.56 2.64 2.36
CA ALA A 75 -0.46 2.58 3.41
C ALA A 75 -0.39 1.26 4.19
N TYR A 76 -0.27 0.11 3.52
CA TYR A 76 -0.11 -1.19 4.19
C TYR A 76 1.21 -1.28 4.97
N ALA A 77 2.31 -0.74 4.44
CA ALA A 77 3.59 -0.73 5.13
C ALA A 77 3.55 0.12 6.41
N CYS A 78 3.03 1.35 6.36
CA CYS A 78 3.06 2.26 7.51
C CYS A 78 2.02 1.92 8.60
N ASN A 79 0.92 1.25 8.23
CA ASN A 79 -0.09 0.79 9.20
C ASN A 79 0.25 -0.56 9.84
N SER A 80 1.21 -1.33 9.30
CA SER A 80 1.60 -2.69 9.74
C SER A 80 1.89 -2.87 11.24
N TYR A 81 2.09 -1.77 11.97
CA TYR A 81 2.26 -1.72 13.43
C TYR A 81 0.94 -1.63 14.22
N ASN A 82 -0.21 -1.78 13.56
CA ASN A 82 -1.55 -1.61 14.12
C ASN A 82 -1.79 -0.21 14.73
N LYS A 83 -1.15 0.82 14.18
CA LYS A 83 -1.37 2.22 14.56
C LYS A 83 -1.98 2.94 13.38
N ASN A 84 -3.11 3.62 13.58
CA ASN A 84 -3.77 4.36 12.51
C ASN A 84 -2.82 5.42 11.94
N THR A 85 -2.46 5.24 10.69
CA THR A 85 -1.43 6.02 10.03
C THR A 85 -1.92 6.45 8.65
N VAL A 86 -1.77 7.75 8.36
CA VAL A 86 -2.21 8.35 7.10
C VAL A 86 -1.06 9.01 6.36
N ALA A 87 -1.18 9.14 5.05
CA ALA A 87 -0.26 9.93 4.24
C ALA A 87 -0.38 11.42 4.64
N SER A 88 0.74 12.05 5.00
CA SER A 88 0.81 13.50 5.23
C SER A 88 1.40 14.26 4.05
N ALA A 89 2.25 13.59 3.25
CA ALA A 89 2.80 14.10 2.01
C ALA A 89 3.41 12.95 1.20
N CYS A 90 3.56 13.14 -0.10
CA CYS A 90 4.28 12.21 -0.96
C CYS A 90 4.80 12.91 -2.22
N ASN A 91 5.78 12.29 -2.86
CA ASN A 91 6.23 12.62 -4.20
C ASN A 91 6.41 11.33 -5.01
N ILE A 92 6.22 11.42 -6.32
CA ILE A 92 6.43 10.31 -7.26
C ILE A 92 7.19 10.80 -8.50
N ASP A 93 8.16 10.01 -8.93
CA ASP A 93 8.91 10.19 -10.17
C ASP A 93 8.58 9.04 -11.12
N PHE A 94 8.17 9.34 -12.35
CA PHE A 94 7.87 8.34 -13.38
C PHE A 94 9.10 8.14 -14.28
N LEU A 95 9.64 6.92 -14.29
CA LEU A 95 10.87 6.56 -15.01
C LEU A 95 10.59 5.91 -16.36
N ALA A 96 9.49 5.17 -16.47
CA ALA A 96 9.09 4.45 -17.67
C ALA A 96 7.56 4.28 -17.72
N PRO A 97 6.96 4.08 -18.90
CA PRO A 97 5.53 3.80 -19.01
C PRO A 97 5.21 2.37 -18.56
N GLY A 98 4.13 2.19 -17.79
CA GLY A 98 3.42 0.91 -17.68
C GLY A 98 2.43 0.77 -18.84
N LYS A 99 2.22 -0.44 -19.35
CA LYS A 99 1.40 -0.70 -20.54
C LYS A 99 0.16 -1.51 -20.19
N GLU A 100 -0.87 -1.41 -21.02
CA GLU A 100 -2.02 -2.32 -20.94
C GLU A 100 -1.55 -3.78 -21.01
N GLY A 101 -2.12 -4.63 -20.15
CA GLY A 101 -1.74 -6.04 -20.04
C GLY A 101 -0.56 -6.31 -19.08
N ASP A 102 0.17 -5.27 -18.66
CA ASP A 102 1.20 -5.44 -17.63
C ASP A 102 0.59 -5.82 -16.28
N THR A 103 1.38 -6.45 -15.43
CA THR A 103 1.15 -6.47 -13.99
C THR A 103 2.26 -5.67 -13.31
N LEU A 104 1.88 -4.58 -12.67
CA LEU A 104 2.81 -3.74 -11.93
C LEU A 104 2.90 -4.22 -10.48
N SER A 105 4.10 -4.24 -9.91
CA SER A 105 4.34 -4.50 -8.48
C SER A 105 4.89 -3.25 -7.80
N ALA A 106 4.31 -2.83 -6.68
CA ALA A 106 4.84 -1.78 -5.82
C ALA A 106 5.37 -2.39 -4.52
N GLU A 107 6.66 -2.16 -4.26
CA GLU A 107 7.33 -2.60 -3.04
C GLU A 107 7.66 -1.39 -2.15
N ALA A 108 7.04 -1.34 -0.98
CA ALA A 108 7.19 -0.29 0.03
C ALA A 108 8.10 -0.73 1.16
N ILE A 109 9.06 0.12 1.53
CA ILE A 109 10.06 -0.13 2.59
C ILE A 109 10.13 1.09 3.51
N GLU A 110 10.02 0.87 4.83
CA GLU A 110 10.28 1.88 5.84
C GLU A 110 11.75 2.31 5.83
N MET A 111 11.97 3.61 5.69
CA MET A 111 13.30 4.22 5.76
C MET A 111 13.58 4.79 7.15
N SER A 112 12.53 5.31 7.81
CA SER A 112 12.60 5.81 9.18
C SER A 112 11.20 5.92 9.77
N ALA A 113 11.08 5.69 11.08
CA ALA A 113 9.89 6.01 11.85
C ALA A 113 10.30 6.54 13.23
N SER A 114 9.72 7.67 13.64
CA SER A 114 9.98 8.26 14.95
C SER A 114 8.77 9.02 15.46
N GLY A 115 8.37 8.74 16.70
CA GLY A 115 7.19 9.34 17.32
C GLY A 115 5.92 9.12 16.48
N ARG A 116 5.43 10.19 15.86
CA ARG A 116 4.20 10.19 15.04
C ARG A 116 4.47 10.25 13.54
N THR A 117 5.71 10.30 13.09
CA THR A 117 6.05 10.43 11.67
C THR A 117 6.89 9.27 11.17
N GLY A 118 6.84 9.02 9.86
CA GLY A 118 7.72 8.06 9.20
C GLY A 118 7.89 8.36 7.71
N VAL A 119 8.95 7.84 7.12
CA VAL A 119 9.30 7.98 5.70
C VAL A 119 9.45 6.60 5.09
N TYR A 120 8.83 6.40 3.94
CA TYR A 120 8.79 5.13 3.23
C TYR A 120 9.12 5.35 1.76
N ASP A 121 9.98 4.50 1.22
CA ASP A 121 10.28 4.47 -0.21
C ASP A 121 9.51 3.33 -0.85
N VAL A 122 8.93 3.59 -2.03
CA VAL A 122 8.18 2.62 -2.81
C VAL A 122 8.76 2.57 -4.22
N THR A 123 9.13 1.38 -4.68
CA THR A 123 9.53 1.15 -6.07
C THR A 123 8.44 0.40 -6.81
N VAL A 124 7.94 0.98 -7.90
CA VAL A 124 7.01 0.30 -8.82
C VAL A 124 7.79 -0.32 -9.96
N ARG A 125 7.53 -1.60 -10.27
CA ARG A 125 8.17 -2.36 -11.34
C ARG A 125 7.14 -3.05 -12.23
N ASP A 126 7.48 -3.30 -13.48
CA ASP A 126 6.75 -4.22 -14.34
C ASP A 126 7.13 -5.69 -14.08
N SER A 127 6.51 -6.63 -14.81
CA SER A 127 6.78 -8.07 -14.68
C SER A 127 8.18 -8.49 -15.12
N ALA A 128 8.89 -7.65 -15.88
CA ALA A 128 10.29 -7.87 -16.24
C ALA A 128 11.27 -7.30 -15.19
N GLY A 129 10.76 -6.70 -14.11
CA GLY A 129 11.54 -6.10 -13.03
C GLY A 129 12.03 -4.68 -13.33
N LYS A 130 11.64 -4.09 -14.48
CA LYS A 130 12.03 -2.73 -14.86
C LYS A 130 11.32 -1.74 -13.96
N ALA A 131 12.06 -0.77 -13.43
CA ALA A 131 11.48 0.30 -12.62
C ALA A 131 10.61 1.23 -13.48
N ILE A 132 9.37 1.42 -13.05
CA ILE A 132 8.33 2.24 -13.68
C ILE A 132 8.20 3.58 -12.95
N ALA A 133 8.20 3.55 -11.61
CA ALA A 133 8.11 4.75 -10.80
C ALA A 133 8.82 4.59 -9.44
N LEU A 134 9.26 5.71 -8.88
CA LEU A 134 9.79 5.82 -7.53
C LEU A 134 8.89 6.75 -6.75
N PHE A 135 8.41 6.31 -5.59
CA PHE A 135 7.54 7.09 -4.72
C PHE A 135 8.18 7.19 -3.34
N ARG A 136 8.05 8.36 -2.70
CA ARG A 136 8.41 8.53 -1.30
C ARG A 136 7.23 9.12 -0.53
N GLY A 137 6.75 8.36 0.44
CA GLY A 137 5.64 8.71 1.31
C GLY A 137 6.12 9.20 2.66
N LYS A 138 5.45 10.23 3.20
CA LYS A 138 5.56 10.67 4.59
C LYS A 138 4.27 10.30 5.29
N SER A 139 4.40 9.59 6.40
CA SER A 139 3.28 9.15 7.22
C SER A 139 3.11 10.01 8.46
N TYR A 140 1.87 10.07 8.94
CA TYR A 140 1.52 10.68 10.22
C TYR A 140 0.55 9.79 10.99
N ARG A 141 0.91 9.45 12.24
CA ARG A 141 0.09 8.64 13.14
C ARG A 141 -1.00 9.50 13.77
N ILE A 142 -2.23 9.04 13.64
CA ILE A 142 -3.42 9.61 14.28
C ILE A 142 -3.87 8.72 15.45
N SER A 143 -4.90 9.15 16.18
CA SER A 143 -5.44 8.34 17.27
C SER A 143 -6.09 7.06 16.75
N GLY A 144 -6.00 5.99 17.52
CA GLY A 144 -6.64 4.70 17.26
C GLY A 144 -5.73 3.65 16.65
N GLU A 145 -6.31 2.46 16.52
CA GLU A 145 -5.65 1.26 16.04
C GLU A 145 -6.46 0.67 14.88
N VAL A 146 -5.77 -0.02 13.97
CA VAL A 146 -6.35 -0.46 12.69
C VAL A 146 -7.29 -1.66 12.87
N ILE A 147 -6.93 -2.57 13.78
CA ILE A 147 -7.74 -3.76 14.09
C ILE A 147 -8.89 -3.38 15.03
N ALA A 148 -8.61 -2.72 16.14
CA ALA A 148 -9.61 -2.44 17.18
C ALA A 148 -10.48 -1.20 16.89
N GLY A 149 -9.88 -0.11 16.38
CA GLY A 149 -10.57 1.17 16.16
C GLY A 149 -11.55 1.14 14.97
N LEU A 150 -11.51 0.08 14.17
CA LEU A 150 -12.28 -0.02 12.92
C LEU A 150 -13.37 -1.09 12.96
N ALA A 151 -13.53 -1.79 14.09
CA ALA A 151 -14.73 -2.56 14.40
C ALA A 151 -15.91 -1.68 14.86
N ALA A 152 -15.68 -0.37 15.06
CA ALA A 152 -16.64 0.58 15.64
C ALA A 152 -17.17 1.63 14.65
N ALA A 153 -16.91 1.49 13.34
CA ALA A 153 -17.33 2.41 12.29
C ALA A 153 -18.20 1.71 11.23
#